data_AF-A0A1I6T7I8-F1
#
_entry.id   AF-A0A1I6T7I8-F1
#
_cell.length_a   1.000
_cell.length_b   1.000
_cell.length_c   1.000
_cell.angle_alpha   90.00
_cell.angle_beta   90.00
_cell.angle_gamma   90.00
#
_symmetry.space_group_name_H-M   'P 1'
#
loop_
_entity.id
_entity.type
_entity.pdbx_description
1 polymer ?
#
loop_
_entity_poly.entity_id
_entity_poly.type
_entity_poly.pdbx_seq_one_letter_code
_entity_poly.pdbx_strand_id
1 'polypeptide(L)'
;MDNLIMELEQLTFSVTTNLNQLDFEQMQQFVEDRQLIVDEMNIVGATSQLTHEQSGKLANILKNDVVISQRMESLKEEAGSWLLQRQAAKSQRGAYEASYTPDSILMDYRK
;
A
#
# COMPACT_ATOMS: atom_id res chain seq x y z
N MET A 1 25.24 -13.65 7.21
CA MET A 1 25.17 -12.38 6.44
C MET A 1 24.91 -12.65 4.97
N ASP A 2 25.75 -13.38 4.23
CA ASP A 2 25.54 -13.59 2.78
C ASP A 2 24.21 -14.24 2.42
N ASN A 3 23.77 -15.24 3.18
CA ASN A 3 22.46 -15.87 2.99
C ASN A 3 21.30 -14.88 3.16
N LEU A 4 21.37 -14.00 4.17
CA LEU A 4 20.34 -12.99 4.43
C LEU A 4 20.29 -11.95 3.31
N ILE A 5 21.45 -11.54 2.80
CA ILE A 5 21.54 -10.63 1.65
C ILE A 5 20.93 -11.28 0.39
N MET A 6 21.22 -12.56 0.16
CA MET A 6 20.65 -13.31 -0.96
C MET A 6 19.12 -13.46 -0.83
N GLU A 7 18.61 -13.73 0.36
CA GLU A 7 17.18 -13.83 0.63
C GLU A 7 16.48 -12.47 0.42
N LEU A 8 17.07 -11.39 0.92
CA LEU A 8 16.60 -10.02 0.71
C LEU A 8 16.59 -9.66 -0.79
N GLU A 9 17.62 -10.07 -1.53
CA GLU A 9 17.72 -9.86 -2.98
C GLU A 9 16.62 -10.61 -3.73
N GLN A 10 16.38 -11.88 -3.39
CA GLN A 10 15.31 -12.69 -3.98
C GLN A 10 13.92 -12.13 -3.68
N LEU A 11 13.67 -11.73 -2.44
CA LEU A 11 12.42 -11.10 -2.04
C LEU A 11 12.18 -9.80 -2.82
N THR A 12 13.20 -8.96 -2.90
CA THR A 12 13.15 -7.69 -3.66
C THR A 12 12.93 -7.94 -5.15
N PHE A 13 13.60 -8.92 -5.73
CA PHE A 13 13.46 -9.29 -7.15
C PHE A 13 12.05 -9.81 -7.48
N SER A 14 11.50 -10.68 -6.62
CA SER A 14 10.14 -11.21 -6.76
C SER A 14 9.09 -10.10 -6.80
N VAL A 15 9.20 -9.15 -5.88
CA VAL A 15 8.27 -8.01 -5.77
C VAL A 15 8.43 -7.03 -6.92
N THR A 16 9.67 -6.66 -7.27
CA THR A 16 9.92 -5.72 -8.37
C THR A 16 9.48 -6.27 -9.72
N THR A 17 9.60 -7.58 -9.94
CA THR A 17 9.15 -8.25 -11.18
C THR A 17 7.62 -8.19 -11.35
N ASN A 18 6.88 -8.27 -10.25
CA ASN A 18 5.41 -8.33 -10.25
C ASN A 18 4.75 -7.05 -9.72
N LEU A 19 5.51 -5.96 -9.58
CA LEU A 19 5.14 -4.78 -8.77
C LEU A 19 3.77 -4.18 -9.11
N ASN A 20 3.42 -4.14 -10.39
CA ASN A 20 2.14 -3.58 -10.88
C ASN A 20 0.94 -4.49 -10.63
N GLN A 21 1.16 -5.77 -10.33
CA GLN A 21 0.12 -6.76 -10.05
C GLN A 21 -0.13 -6.92 -8.56
N LEU A 22 0.77 -6.41 -7.72
CA LEU A 22 0.64 -6.51 -6.27
C LEU A 22 -0.44 -5.58 -5.75
N ASP A 23 -1.30 -6.13 -4.90
CA ASP A 23 -2.27 -5.38 -4.13
C ASP A 23 -1.69 -4.90 -2.79
N PHE A 24 -2.52 -4.22 -2.00
CA PHE A 24 -2.12 -3.69 -0.70
C PHE A 24 -1.67 -4.78 0.28
N GLU A 25 -2.38 -5.91 0.36
CA GLU A 25 -2.07 -6.97 1.31
C GLU A 25 -0.74 -7.64 0.97
N GLN A 26 -0.48 -7.87 -0.33
CA GLN A 26 0.78 -8.42 -0.80
C GLN A 26 1.96 -7.46 -0.59
N MET A 27 1.75 -6.16 -0.80
CA MET A 27 2.76 -5.15 -0.50
C MET A 27 3.04 -5.04 1.00
N GLN A 28 2.02 -5.18 1.85
CA GLN A 28 2.18 -5.22 3.30
C GLN A 28 3.00 -6.44 3.73
N GLN A 29 2.64 -7.63 3.24
CA GLN A 29 3.37 -8.87 3.55
C GLN A 29 4.85 -8.75 3.14
N PHE A 30 5.13 -8.18 1.98
CA PHE A 30 6.51 -7.92 1.55
C PHE A 30 7.29 -7.05 2.56
N VAL A 31 6.68 -5.99 3.08
CA VAL A 31 7.34 -5.12 4.06
C VAL A 31 7.61 -5.87 5.37
N GLU A 32 6.66 -6.70 5.82
CA GLU A 32 6.81 -7.54 7.01
C GLU A 32 7.94 -8.56 6.83
N ASP A 33 7.96 -9.29 5.71
CA ASP A 33 9.00 -10.27 5.40
C ASP A 33 10.38 -9.61 5.28
N ARG A 34 10.44 -8.44 4.62
CA ARG A 34 11.66 -7.65 4.50
C ARG A 34 12.17 -7.21 5.86
N GLN A 35 11.28 -6.81 6.77
CA GLN A 35 11.67 -6.36 8.10
C GLN A 35 12.31 -7.48 8.92
N LEU A 36 11.77 -8.70 8.86
CA LEU A 36 12.34 -9.86 9.53
C LEU A 36 13.80 -10.11 9.09
N ILE A 37 14.06 -10.09 7.78
CA ILE A 37 15.41 -10.28 7.24
C ILE A 37 16.34 -9.15 7.69
N VAL A 38 15.88 -7.90 7.65
CA VAL A 38 16.67 -6.74 8.08
C VAL A 38 16.98 -6.80 9.58
N ASP A 39 16.04 -7.24 10.41
CA ASP A 39 16.26 -7.41 11.84
C ASP A 39 17.32 -8.48 12.14
N GLU A 40 17.27 -9.62 11.45
CA GLU A 40 18.31 -10.64 11.55
C GLU A 40 19.67 -10.13 11.06
N MET A 41 19.68 -9.36 9.97
CA MET A 41 20.89 -8.71 9.47
C MET A 41 21.49 -7.74 10.48
N ASN A 42 20.67 -6.96 11.19
CA ASN A 42 21.13 -6.05 12.23
C ASN A 42 21.78 -6.79 13.40
N ILE A 43 21.21 -7.93 13.82
CA ILE A 43 21.78 -8.79 14.87
C ILE A 43 23.14 -9.33 14.45
N VAL A 44 23.25 -9.87 13.23
CA VAL A 44 24.52 -10.43 12.73
C VAL A 44 25.55 -9.33 12.48
N GLY A 45 25.13 -8.19 11.93
CA GLY A 45 25.97 -7.03 11.64
C GLY A 45 26.53 -6.33 12.88
N ALA A 46 25.88 -6.46 14.04
CA ALA A 46 26.42 -5.95 15.30
C ALA A 46 27.74 -6.63 15.72
N THR A 47 28.00 -7.84 15.20
CA THR A 47 29.19 -8.64 15.55
C THR A 47 30.21 -8.75 14.42
N SER A 48 29.87 -8.30 13.20
CA SER A 48 30.68 -8.48 12.01
C SER A 48 30.62 -7.27 11.09
N GLN A 49 31.78 -6.84 10.58
CA GLN A 49 31.85 -5.78 9.58
C GLN A 49 31.40 -6.31 8.21
N LEU A 50 30.63 -5.50 7.49
CA LEU A 50 30.24 -5.80 6.12
C LEU A 50 31.47 -5.78 5.20
N THR A 51 31.55 -6.76 4.31
CA THR A 51 32.54 -6.74 3.23
C THR A 51 32.14 -5.73 2.16
N HIS A 52 33.09 -5.35 1.30
CA HIS A 52 32.80 -4.49 0.15
C HIS A 52 31.79 -5.14 -0.81
N GLU A 53 31.85 -6.47 -0.99
CA GLU A 53 30.90 -7.19 -1.85
C GLU A 53 29.48 -7.13 -1.27
N GLN A 54 29.34 -7.40 0.03
CA GLN A 54 28.05 -7.34 0.74
C GLN A 54 27.45 -5.93 0.68
N SER A 55 28.26 -4.91 0.90
CA SER A 55 27.83 -3.50 0.79
C SER A 55 27.37 -3.16 -0.63
N GLY A 56 28.06 -3.68 -1.66
CA GLY A 56 27.66 -3.51 -3.06
C GLY A 56 26.32 -4.15 -3.39
N LYS A 57 26.06 -5.37 -2.89
CA LYS A 57 24.76 -6.05 -3.05
C LYS A 57 23.63 -5.26 -2.39
N LEU A 58 23.84 -4.80 -1.15
CA LEU A 58 22.86 -3.98 -0.43
C LEU A 58 22.57 -2.65 -1.15
N ALA A 59 23.61 -1.99 -1.67
CA ALA A 59 23.43 -0.78 -2.46
C ALA A 59 22.60 -1.01 -3.74
N ASN A 60 22.69 -2.19 -4.36
CA ASN A 60 21.86 -2.53 -5.51
C ASN A 60 20.41 -2.81 -5.11
N ILE A 61 20.18 -3.50 -3.99
CA ILE A 61 18.84 -3.73 -3.44
C ILE A 61 18.15 -2.39 -3.15
N LEU A 62 18.84 -1.45 -2.50
CA LEU A 62 18.30 -0.12 -2.15
C LEU A 62 17.87 0.72 -3.36
N LYS A 63 18.42 0.48 -4.57
CA LYS A 63 17.98 1.19 -5.78
C LYS A 63 16.53 0.88 -6.14
N ASN A 64 16.03 -0.30 -5.76
CA ASN A 64 14.66 -0.72 -6.02
C ASN A 64 13.65 -0.09 -5.06
N ASP A 65 14.09 0.45 -3.91
CA ASP A 65 13.18 1.01 -2.91
C ASP A 65 12.37 2.18 -3.47
N VAL A 66 12.94 2.96 -4.41
CA VAL A 66 12.23 4.09 -5.04
C VAL A 66 10.98 3.61 -5.79
N VAL A 67 11.09 2.57 -6.62
CA VAL A 67 9.95 2.07 -7.41
C VAL A 67 8.93 1.37 -6.51
N ILE A 68 9.38 0.67 -5.48
CA ILE A 68 8.51 0.02 -4.48
C ILE A 68 7.70 1.07 -3.72
N SER A 69 8.34 2.16 -3.25
CA SER A 69 7.65 3.27 -2.58
C SER A 69 6.64 3.97 -3.49
N GLN A 70 6.97 4.16 -4.77
CA GLN A 70 6.02 4.73 -5.74
C GLN A 70 4.77 3.86 -5.90
N ARG A 71 4.92 2.53 -5.95
CA ARG A 71 3.78 1.62 -6.01
C ARG A 71 2.90 1.72 -4.76
N MET A 72 3.50 1.80 -3.57
CA MET A 72 2.75 1.96 -2.33
C MET A 72 1.96 3.28 -2.30
N GLU A 73 2.55 4.38 -2.78
CA GLU A 73 1.83 5.65 -2.86
C GLU A 73 0.68 5.59 -3.88
N SER A 74 0.88 4.96 -5.04
CA SER A 74 -0.20 4.73 -6.03
C SER A 74 -1.39 4.00 -5.41
N LEU A 75 -1.13 2.90 -4.67
CA LEU A 75 -2.19 2.14 -4.00
C LEU A 75 -2.94 2.98 -2.97
N LYS A 76 -2.22 3.83 -2.22
CA LYS A 76 -2.82 4.76 -1.26
C LYS A 76 -3.67 5.84 -1.94
N GLU A 77 -3.21 6.40 -3.05
CA GLU A 77 -3.97 7.36 -3.85
C GLU A 77 -5.23 6.74 -4.46
N GLU A 78 -5.13 5.52 -4.99
CA GLU A 78 -6.27 4.74 -5.51
C GLU A 78 -7.33 4.52 -4.44
N ALA A 79 -6.93 4.10 -3.24
CA ALA A 79 -7.83 3.92 -2.10
C ALA A 79 -8.50 5.25 -1.68
N GLY A 80 -7.74 6.35 -1.66
CA GLY A 80 -8.27 7.68 -1.37
C GLY A 80 -9.30 8.15 -2.39
N SER A 81 -9.00 7.99 -3.69
CA SER A 81 -9.92 8.29 -4.79
C SER A 81 -11.21 7.49 -4.67
N TRP A 82 -11.13 6.20 -4.35
CA TRP A 82 -12.30 5.35 -4.18
C TRP A 82 -13.22 5.81 -3.03
N LEU A 83 -12.64 6.23 -1.91
CA LEU A 83 -13.38 6.79 -0.78
C LEU A 83 -14.10 8.09 -1.17
N LEU A 84 -13.44 8.98 -1.90
CA LEU A 84 -14.02 10.24 -2.39
C LEU A 84 -15.17 9.99 -3.36
N GLN A 85 -15.01 9.09 -4.32
CA GLN A 85 -16.07 8.72 -5.27
C GLN A 85 -17.30 8.15 -4.55
N ARG A 86 -17.08 7.30 -3.55
CA ARG A 86 -18.16 6.74 -2.72
C ARG A 86 -18.92 7.83 -1.96
N GLN A 87 -18.21 8.83 -1.44
CA GLN A 87 -18.84 9.97 -0.77
C GLN A 87 -19.67 10.82 -1.75
N ALA A 88 -19.12 11.10 -2.94
CA ALA A 88 -19.84 11.83 -3.99
C ALA A 88 -21.11 11.09 -4.44
N ALA A 89 -21.05 9.77 -4.65
CA ALA A 89 -22.20 8.95 -5.02
C ALA A 89 -23.29 8.95 -3.93
N LYS A 90 -22.92 8.95 -2.64
CA LYS A 90 -23.87 9.09 -1.53
C LYS A 90 -24.54 10.47 -1.51
N SER A 91 -23.78 11.54 -1.74
CA SER A 91 -24.31 12.90 -1.81
C SER A 91 -25.29 13.08 -2.99
N GLN A 92 -24.97 12.49 -4.15
CA GLN A 92 -25.87 12.49 -5.30
C GLN A 92 -27.16 11.70 -5.02
N ARG A 93 -27.09 10.52 -4.39
CA ARG A 93 -28.30 9.77 -3.98
C ARG A 93 -29.18 10.56 -3.01
N GLY A 94 -28.58 11.25 -2.02
CA GLY A 94 -29.32 12.10 -1.09
C GLY A 94 -30.04 13.28 -1.76
N ALA A 95 -29.45 13.88 -2.81
CA ALA A 95 -30.07 14.98 -3.56
C ALA A 95 -31.26 14.52 -4.42
N TYR A 96 -31.19 13.30 -4.98
CA TYR A 96 -32.30 12.71 -5.74
C TYR A 96 -33.43 12.22 -4.82
N GLU A 97 -33.13 11.64 -3.65
CA GLU A 97 -34.16 11.25 -2.67
C GLU A 97 -34.83 12.46 -2.00
N ALA A 98 -34.09 13.55 -1.72
CA ALA A 98 -34.66 14.79 -1.18
C ALA A 98 -35.53 15.56 -2.20
N SER A 99 -35.42 15.24 -3.50
CA SER A 99 -36.27 15.80 -4.56
C SER A 99 -37.56 14.99 -4.78
N TYR A 100 -37.69 13.83 -4.13
CA TYR A 100 -38.90 13.00 -4.12
C TYR A 100 -39.52 12.98 -2.72
N THR A 101 -39.63 14.14 -2.09
CA THR A 101 -40.77 14.40 -1.19
C THR A 101 -41.84 15.03 -2.04
N PRO A 102 -42.87 14.29 -2.50
CA PRO A 102 -44.08 14.94 -2.94
C PRO A 102 -44.58 15.76 -1.75
N ASP A 103 -44.82 17.04 -1.97
CA ASP A 103 -45.73 17.84 -1.15
C ASP A 103 -47.05 17.05 -0.97
N SER A 104 -47.11 16.18 0.04
CA SER A 104 -48.35 15.79 0.68
C SER A 104 -48.59 16.78 1.82
N ILE A 105 -48.72 18.05 1.43
CA ILE A 105 -49.56 19.00 2.14
C ILE A 105 -50.99 18.56 1.82
N LEU A 106 -51.54 17.67 2.63
CA LEU A 106 -52.99 17.50 2.71
C LEU A 106 -53.43 17.88 4.12
N MET A 107 -53.45 19.19 4.35
CA MET A 107 -54.25 19.79 5.39
C MET A 107 -55.44 20.44 4.70
N ASP A 108 -56.64 19.88 4.88
CA ASP A 108 -57.80 20.74 5.05
C ASP A 108 -58.73 20.19 6.13
N TYR A 109 -59.20 21.11 6.95
CA TYR A 109 -59.95 20.92 8.18
C TYR A 109 -61.46 20.73 7.92
N ARG A 110 -62.08 19.85 8.71
CA ARG A 110 -63.51 19.80 9.14
C ARG A 110 -64.62 19.64 8.08
N LYS A 111 -65.45 18.60 8.28
CA LYS A 111 -66.82 18.74 8.83
C LYS A 111 -67.30 17.45 9.47
#